data_AF-A0A0Q8UI31-F1
#
_entry.id   AF-A0A0Q8UI31-F1
#
_cell.length_a   1.000
_cell.length_b   1.000
_cell.length_c   1.000
_cell.angle_alpha   90.00
_cell.angle_beta   90.00
_cell.angle_gamma   90.00
#
_symmetry.space_group_name_H-M   'P 1'
#
loop_
_entity.id
_entity.type
_entity.pdbx_description
1 polymer ?
#
loop_
_entity_poly.entity_id
_entity_poly.type
_entity_poly.pdbx_seq_one_letter_code
_entity_poly.pdbx_strand_id
1 'polypeptide(L)'
;MRSVLLAAVLSVAAAGGPSAAEEASPHEAFVQEAAGRFGLPQAWIWAVMRAESAFRPQAVSRAGAMGLMQVMPQTYAELRARHGLGEDPFLPRDNILAGAAYLREMHERFGAPGFLAAYNAGPARYEAYLAGRPLPAETRAYVAALAPLIAAAGNPKAPDEQSAGRPSEQAHGPMLFVSRQTAASGLFVARPATAEAAP
;
A
#
# COMPACT_ATOMS: atom_id res chain seq x y z
N MET A 1 34.51 42.51 25.77
CA MET A 1 34.93 41.75 24.57
C MET A 1 33.90 40.66 24.34
N ARG A 2 33.26 40.66 23.16
CA ARG A 2 32.21 39.71 22.77
C ARG A 2 32.87 38.47 22.19
N SER A 3 32.73 37.32 22.83
CA SER A 3 33.09 36.03 22.23
C SER A 3 31.80 35.30 21.86
N VAL A 4 31.52 35.31 20.57
CA VAL A 4 30.49 34.49 19.91
C VAL A 4 31.15 33.13 19.65
N LEU A 5 30.65 32.06 20.26
CA LEU A 5 31.04 30.70 19.90
C LEU A 5 29.95 30.11 19.01
N LEU A 6 30.34 29.89 17.76
CA LEU A 6 29.58 29.37 16.66
C LEU A 6 29.18 27.91 16.96
N ALA A 7 27.89 27.65 17.19
CA ALA A 7 27.36 26.29 17.22
C ALA A 7 27.22 25.81 15.77
N ALA A 8 28.12 24.92 15.35
CA ALA A 8 27.95 24.18 14.11
C ALA A 8 26.80 23.18 14.29
N VAL A 9 25.62 23.54 13.80
CA VAL A 9 24.50 22.60 13.65
C VAL A 9 24.81 21.74 12.44
N LEU A 10 25.37 20.55 12.67
CA LEU A 10 25.37 19.49 11.66
C LEU A 10 23.94 19.00 11.51
N SER A 11 23.27 19.50 10.46
CA SER A 11 21.98 19.00 10.02
C SER A 11 22.21 17.65 9.33
N VAL A 12 21.88 16.55 10.01
CA VAL A 12 21.68 15.26 9.33
C VAL A 12 20.27 15.28 8.78
N ALA A 13 20.16 15.56 7.48
CA ALA A 13 18.97 15.26 6.71
C ALA A 13 18.86 13.73 6.56
N ALA A 14 18.07 13.08 7.42
CA ALA A 14 17.64 11.71 7.21
C ALA A 14 16.51 11.73 6.17
N ALA A 15 16.86 11.65 4.89
CA ALA A 15 15.93 11.23 3.86
C ALA A 15 15.63 9.73 4.11
N GLY A 16 14.52 9.44 4.76
CA GLY A 16 14.04 8.08 5.04
C GLY A 16 13.51 7.39 3.79
N GLY A 17 14.39 7.09 2.84
CA GLY A 17 14.16 6.08 1.80
C GLY A 17 14.63 4.70 2.29
N PRO A 18 14.20 3.60 1.66
CA PRO A 18 14.83 2.30 1.86
C PRO A 18 16.35 2.44 1.65
N SER A 19 17.13 1.76 2.48
CA SER A 19 18.59 1.76 2.31
C SER A 19 18.93 1.14 0.94
N ALA A 20 20.03 1.55 0.30
CA ALA A 20 20.50 0.91 -0.94
C ALA A 20 20.68 -0.63 -0.81
N ALA A 21 20.82 -1.14 0.42
CA ALA A 21 20.85 -2.58 0.71
C ALA A 21 19.47 -3.26 0.69
N GLU A 22 18.38 -2.52 0.89
CA GLU A 22 17.00 -3.00 0.77
C GLU A 22 16.56 -3.03 -0.70
N GLU A 23 16.97 -2.05 -1.52
CA GLU A 23 16.71 -2.05 -2.97
C GLU A 23 17.41 -3.20 -3.72
N ALA A 24 18.50 -3.76 -3.16
CA ALA A 24 19.20 -4.93 -3.70
C ALA A 24 18.74 -6.26 -3.07
N SER A 25 17.73 -6.25 -2.20
CA SER A 25 17.25 -7.42 -1.47
C SER A 25 16.52 -8.41 -2.39
N PRO A 26 16.60 -9.73 -2.14
CA PRO A 26 15.81 -10.74 -2.87
C PRO A 26 14.29 -10.56 -2.72
N HIS A 27 13.83 -9.61 -1.90
CA HIS A 27 12.41 -9.31 -1.70
C HIS A 27 11.93 -8.03 -2.40
N GLU A 28 12.81 -7.26 -3.05
CA GLU A 28 12.48 -5.96 -3.65
C GLU A 28 11.29 -6.05 -4.61
N ALA A 29 11.31 -7.00 -5.55
CA ALA A 29 10.23 -7.19 -6.51
C ALA A 29 8.88 -7.50 -5.82
N PHE A 30 8.89 -8.25 -4.72
CA PHE A 30 7.67 -8.61 -3.98
C PHE A 30 7.16 -7.44 -3.14
N VAL A 31 8.06 -6.63 -2.57
CA VAL A 31 7.70 -5.41 -1.85
C VAL A 31 7.14 -4.37 -2.80
N GLN A 32 7.73 -4.19 -3.98
CA GLN A 32 7.20 -3.33 -5.03
C GLN A 32 5.81 -3.79 -5.49
N GLU A 33 5.63 -5.09 -5.74
CA GLU A 33 4.33 -5.67 -6.11
C GLU A 33 3.28 -5.40 -5.03
N ALA A 34 3.60 -5.72 -3.77
CA ALA A 34 2.69 -5.53 -2.65
C ALA A 34 2.34 -4.05 -2.40
N ALA A 35 3.33 -3.16 -2.47
CA ALA A 35 3.14 -1.73 -2.34
C ALA A 35 2.20 -1.18 -3.43
N GLY A 36 2.41 -1.59 -4.68
CA GLY A 36 1.55 -1.20 -5.80
C GLY A 36 0.13 -1.76 -5.65
N ARG A 37 -0.01 -3.02 -5.25
CA ARG A 37 -1.31 -3.69 -5.13
C ARG A 37 -2.18 -3.15 -4.00
N PHE A 38 -1.57 -2.73 -2.89
CA PHE A 38 -2.30 -2.31 -1.68
C PHE A 38 -2.17 -0.81 -1.35
N GLY A 39 -1.53 -0.03 -2.23
CA GLY A 39 -1.37 1.42 -2.08
C GLY A 39 -0.55 1.83 -0.86
N LEU A 40 0.41 1.01 -0.44
CA LEU A 40 1.24 1.24 0.75
C LEU A 40 2.62 1.79 0.37
N PRO A 41 3.22 2.68 1.18
CA PRO A 41 4.63 3.02 1.01
C PRO A 41 5.50 1.76 1.21
N GLN A 42 6.44 1.50 0.29
CA GLN A 42 7.35 0.34 0.42
C GLN A 42 8.11 0.34 1.75
N ALA A 43 8.49 1.54 2.23
CA ALA A 43 9.14 1.72 3.52
C ALA A 43 8.31 1.15 4.71
N TRP A 44 6.98 1.16 4.63
CA TRP A 44 6.14 0.54 5.65
C TRP A 44 6.31 -0.97 5.67
N ILE A 45 6.29 -1.59 4.48
CA ILE A 45 6.42 -3.05 4.32
C ILE A 45 7.81 -3.49 4.80
N TRP A 46 8.87 -2.76 4.42
CA TRP A 46 10.23 -3.01 4.88
C TRP A 46 10.37 -2.91 6.40
N ALA A 47 9.84 -1.84 7.00
CA ALA A 47 9.92 -1.61 8.43
C ALA A 47 9.19 -2.71 9.24
N VAL A 48 7.97 -3.07 8.83
CA VAL A 48 7.21 -4.17 9.45
C VAL A 48 7.93 -5.50 9.27
N MET A 49 8.36 -5.85 8.06
CA MET A 49 9.04 -7.11 7.78
C MET A 49 10.33 -7.28 8.61
N ARG A 50 11.09 -6.20 8.78
CA ARG A 50 12.28 -6.16 9.64
C ARG A 50 11.93 -6.43 11.10
N ALA A 51 10.89 -5.77 11.61
CA ALA A 51 10.44 -5.92 13.00
C ALA A 51 9.86 -7.31 13.29
N GLU A 52 9.17 -7.90 12.32
CA GLU A 52 8.47 -9.18 12.47
C GLU A 52 9.42 -10.38 12.43
N SER A 53 10.30 -10.46 11.42
CA SER A 53 11.11 -11.67 11.20
C SER A 53 12.61 -11.42 11.14
N ALA A 54 13.05 -10.16 11.08
CA ALA A 54 14.39 -9.79 10.64
C ALA A 54 14.74 -10.42 9.28
N PHE A 55 13.77 -10.41 8.34
CA PHE A 55 13.87 -10.97 6.99
C PHE A 55 14.12 -12.48 6.93
N ARG A 56 13.62 -13.25 7.90
CA ARG A 56 13.73 -14.72 7.92
C ARG A 56 12.47 -15.37 7.35
N PRO A 57 12.49 -15.96 6.14
CA PRO A 57 11.28 -16.50 5.51
C PRO A 57 10.64 -17.68 6.25
N GLN A 58 11.43 -18.42 7.02
CA GLN A 58 10.99 -19.60 7.77
C GLN A 58 10.67 -19.29 9.24
N ALA A 59 10.51 -18.01 9.60
CA ALA A 59 10.23 -17.61 10.98
C ALA A 59 8.84 -18.10 11.42
N VAL A 60 8.78 -18.72 12.60
CA VAL A 60 7.52 -19.10 13.27
C VAL A 60 7.56 -18.59 14.70
N SER A 61 6.57 -17.78 15.11
CA SER A 61 6.48 -17.31 16.49
C SER A 61 5.95 -18.40 17.43
N ARG A 62 6.08 -18.18 18.74
CA ARG A 62 5.45 -19.02 19.78
C ARG A 62 3.92 -19.17 19.62
N ALA A 63 3.28 -18.17 19.03
CA ALA A 63 1.84 -18.15 18.79
C ALA A 63 1.45 -18.75 17.42
N GLY A 64 2.44 -19.14 16.60
CA GLY A 64 2.22 -19.70 15.28
C GLY A 64 2.17 -18.68 14.13
N ALA A 65 2.58 -17.43 14.35
CA ALA A 65 2.70 -16.44 13.28
C ALA A 65 3.80 -16.86 12.28
N MET A 66 3.58 -16.70 10.99
CA MET A 66 4.38 -17.35 9.94
C MET A 66 5.07 -16.36 9.00
N GLY A 67 6.31 -16.67 8.65
CA GLY A 67 7.05 -16.07 7.55
C GLY A 67 7.54 -14.65 7.79
N LEU A 68 7.90 -13.98 6.69
CA LEU A 68 8.55 -12.67 6.67
C LEU A 68 7.78 -11.57 7.41
N MET A 69 6.46 -11.57 7.28
CA MET A 69 5.55 -10.58 7.86
C MET A 69 4.72 -11.13 9.03
N GLN A 70 5.06 -12.33 9.51
CA GLN A 70 4.46 -12.97 10.70
C GLN A 70 2.92 -12.97 10.65
N VAL A 71 2.35 -13.43 9.55
CA VAL A 71 0.88 -13.54 9.39
C VAL A 71 0.38 -14.76 10.15
N MET A 72 -0.70 -14.61 10.91
CA MET A 72 -1.34 -15.72 11.63
C MET A 72 -2.01 -16.71 10.67
N PRO A 73 -2.06 -18.03 10.98
CA PRO A 73 -2.58 -19.04 10.04
C PRO A 73 -4.00 -18.79 9.54
N GLN A 74 -4.91 -18.43 10.45
CA GLN A 74 -6.29 -18.11 10.07
C GLN A 74 -6.35 -16.88 9.17
N THR A 75 -5.62 -15.82 9.53
CA THR A 75 -5.53 -14.59 8.72
C THR A 75 -4.96 -14.86 7.33
N TYR A 76 -3.92 -15.69 7.22
CA TYR A 76 -3.36 -16.09 5.94
C TYR A 76 -4.38 -16.85 5.08
N ALA A 77 -5.14 -17.78 5.68
CA ALA A 77 -6.17 -18.54 4.98
C ALA A 77 -7.24 -17.62 4.35
N GLU A 78 -7.67 -16.59 5.09
CA GLU A 78 -8.65 -15.61 4.61
C GLU A 78 -8.06 -14.72 3.50
N LEU A 79 -6.83 -14.25 3.67
CA LEU A 79 -6.16 -13.38 2.70
C LEU A 79 -5.80 -14.11 1.41
N ARG A 80 -5.34 -15.36 1.49
CA ARG A 80 -5.00 -16.14 0.29
C ARG A 80 -6.22 -16.38 -0.59
N ALA A 81 -7.38 -16.61 0.01
CA ALA A 81 -8.63 -16.79 -0.72
C ALA A 81 -9.06 -15.48 -1.41
N ARG A 82 -8.97 -14.34 -0.71
CA ARG A 82 -9.36 -13.02 -1.24
C ARG A 82 -8.41 -12.46 -2.29
N HIS A 83 -7.12 -12.76 -2.18
CA HIS A 83 -6.09 -12.17 -3.03
C HIS A 83 -5.43 -13.16 -4.01
N GLY A 84 -5.91 -14.41 -4.08
CA GLY A 84 -5.41 -15.42 -5.00
C GLY A 84 -3.96 -15.82 -4.72
N LEU A 85 -3.63 -16.05 -3.44
CA LEU A 85 -2.28 -16.43 -3.01
C LEU A 85 -2.14 -17.96 -2.89
N GLY A 86 -0.90 -18.45 -2.98
CA GLY A 86 -0.55 -19.85 -2.88
C GLY A 86 -0.78 -20.45 -1.48
N GLU A 87 -0.57 -21.77 -1.39
CA GLU A 87 -0.87 -22.53 -0.18
C GLU A 87 0.15 -22.35 0.92
N ASP A 88 1.41 -22.16 0.53
CA ASP A 88 2.54 -22.13 1.43
C ASP A 88 2.77 -20.69 1.94
N PRO A 89 2.49 -20.40 3.23
CA PRO A 89 2.68 -19.08 3.81
C PRO A 89 4.15 -18.71 4.02
N PHE A 90 5.10 -19.63 3.78
CA PHE A 90 6.53 -19.37 3.92
C PHE A 90 7.18 -18.94 2.59
N LEU A 91 6.45 -18.99 1.47
CA LEU A 91 6.92 -18.43 0.21
C LEU A 91 7.02 -16.90 0.33
N PRO A 92 8.20 -16.29 0.09
CA PRO A 92 8.41 -14.87 0.33
C PRO A 92 7.38 -13.97 -0.32
N ARG A 93 7.08 -14.20 -1.61
CA ARG A 93 6.10 -13.40 -2.35
C ARG A 93 4.74 -13.41 -1.66
N ASP A 94 4.18 -14.59 -1.43
CA ASP A 94 2.82 -14.72 -0.93
C ASP A 94 2.68 -14.24 0.51
N ASN A 95 3.70 -14.46 1.34
CA ASN A 95 3.73 -13.93 2.70
C ASN A 95 3.79 -12.40 2.73
N ILE A 96 4.60 -11.79 1.86
CA ILE A 96 4.71 -10.33 1.74
C ILE A 96 3.39 -9.73 1.25
N LEU A 97 2.77 -10.32 0.22
CA LEU A 97 1.47 -9.85 -0.26
C LEU A 97 0.38 -9.99 0.81
N ALA A 98 0.32 -11.12 1.53
CA ALA A 98 -0.63 -11.31 2.61
C ALA A 98 -0.41 -10.29 3.75
N GLY A 99 0.82 -10.13 4.20
CA GLY A 99 1.15 -9.16 5.26
C GLY A 99 0.83 -7.73 4.86
N ALA A 100 1.14 -7.33 3.62
CA ALA A 100 0.80 -6.00 3.11
C ALA A 100 -0.72 -5.78 2.98
N ALA A 101 -1.48 -6.77 2.50
CA ALA A 101 -2.94 -6.71 2.47
C ALA A 101 -3.51 -6.51 3.88
N TYR A 102 -3.03 -7.28 4.86
CA TYR A 102 -3.47 -7.16 6.24
C TYR A 102 -3.08 -5.81 6.86
N LEU A 103 -1.89 -5.31 6.55
CA LEU A 103 -1.43 -3.99 7.00
C LEU A 103 -2.33 -2.88 6.47
N ARG A 104 -2.74 -2.96 5.21
CA ARG A 104 -3.70 -2.04 4.59
C ARG A 104 -5.05 -2.07 5.29
N GLU A 105 -5.59 -3.25 5.56
CA GLU A 105 -6.87 -3.41 6.28
C GLU A 105 -6.84 -2.81 7.68
N MET A 106 -5.73 -3.03 8.42
CA MET A 106 -5.58 -2.44 9.75
C MET A 106 -5.48 -0.92 9.65
N HIS A 107 -4.79 -0.39 8.64
CA HIS A 107 -4.69 1.05 8.41
C HIS A 107 -6.05 1.68 8.11
N GLU A 108 -6.84 1.07 7.23
CA GLU A 108 -8.20 1.54 6.90
C GLU A 108 -9.14 1.49 8.12
N ARG A 109 -9.01 0.47 8.97
CA ARG A 109 -9.89 0.31 10.13
C ARG A 109 -9.52 1.19 11.32
N PHE A 110 -8.23 1.41 11.57
CA PHE A 110 -7.76 2.01 12.84
C PHE A 110 -6.92 3.28 12.67
N GLY A 111 -6.52 3.63 11.44
CA GLY A 111 -5.66 4.77 11.17
C GLY A 111 -4.28 4.69 11.83
N ALA A 112 -3.45 5.71 11.63
CA ALA A 112 -2.13 5.80 12.26
C ALA A 112 -2.21 6.49 13.64
N PRO A 113 -1.47 6.01 14.66
CA PRO A 113 -0.61 4.82 14.67
C PRO A 113 -1.35 3.52 15.06
N GLY A 114 -2.67 3.57 15.25
CA GLY A 114 -3.48 2.47 15.78
C GLY A 114 -3.36 1.15 15.02
N PHE A 115 -3.19 1.22 13.70
CA PHE A 115 -3.04 0.04 12.86
C PHE A 115 -1.83 -0.84 13.22
N LEU A 116 -0.72 -0.25 13.69
CA LEU A 116 0.45 -1.00 14.12
C LEU A 116 0.16 -1.85 15.36
N ALA A 117 -0.61 -1.29 16.30
CA ALA A 117 -1.06 -2.00 17.48
C ALA A 117 -2.02 -3.13 17.10
N ALA A 118 -2.97 -2.86 16.20
CA ALA A 118 -3.92 -3.85 15.73
C ALA A 118 -3.26 -4.98 14.93
N TYR A 119 -2.27 -4.66 14.09
CA TYR A 119 -1.50 -5.66 13.34
C TYR A 119 -0.76 -6.62 14.28
N ASN A 120 -0.01 -6.08 15.25
CA ASN A 120 0.80 -6.87 16.16
C ASN A 120 -0.02 -7.64 17.22
N ALA A 121 -1.03 -6.98 17.81
CA ALA A 121 -1.76 -7.53 18.96
C ALA A 121 -3.06 -8.25 18.57
N GLY A 122 -3.50 -8.06 17.32
CA GLY A 122 -4.79 -8.45 16.79
C GLY A 122 -5.86 -7.36 16.95
N PRO A 123 -6.80 -7.23 16.00
CA PRO A 123 -7.81 -6.16 15.98
C PRO A 123 -8.72 -6.19 17.20
N ALA A 124 -9.19 -7.37 17.61
CA ALA A 124 -10.05 -7.52 18.79
C ALA A 124 -9.37 -7.06 20.09
N ARG A 125 -8.05 -7.29 20.21
CA ARG A 125 -7.27 -6.82 21.36
C ARG A 125 -7.11 -5.30 21.33
N TYR A 126 -6.90 -4.73 20.15
CA TYR A 126 -6.81 -3.29 20.00
C TYR A 126 -8.15 -2.60 20.29
N GLU A 127 -9.27 -3.17 19.86
CA GLU A 127 -10.62 -2.69 20.23
C GLU A 127 -10.87 -2.74 21.73
N ALA A 128 -10.48 -3.84 22.37
CA ALA A 128 -10.57 -3.94 23.83
C ALA A 128 -9.68 -2.91 24.54
N TYR A 129 -8.58 -2.49 23.91
CA TYR A 129 -7.75 -1.38 24.39
C TYR A 129 -8.45 -0.03 24.27
N LEU A 130 -9.13 0.23 23.15
CA LEU A 130 -9.97 1.43 23.01
C LEU A 130 -11.10 1.47 24.05
N ALA A 131 -11.54 0.30 24.54
CA ALA A 131 -12.48 0.16 25.65
C ALA A 131 -11.84 0.18 27.06
N GLY A 132 -10.55 0.51 27.18
CA GLY A 132 -9.87 0.74 28.46
C GLY A 132 -9.01 -0.41 28.98
N ARG A 133 -8.88 -1.54 28.28
CA ARG A 133 -7.93 -2.61 28.66
C ARG A 133 -6.50 -2.24 28.27
N PRO A 134 -5.46 -2.59 29.05
CA PRO A 134 -4.09 -2.29 28.66
C PRO A 134 -3.60 -3.15 27.49
N LEU A 135 -2.79 -2.57 26.59
CA LEU A 135 -2.04 -3.32 25.58
C LEU A 135 -0.84 -4.06 26.20
N PRO A 136 -0.41 -5.21 25.64
CA PRO A 136 0.83 -5.87 26.02
C PRO A 136 2.04 -4.93 25.91
N ALA A 137 3.04 -5.12 26.77
CA ALA A 137 4.27 -4.31 26.73
C ALA A 137 5.01 -4.46 25.38
N GLU A 138 5.04 -5.67 24.85
CA GLU A 138 5.61 -6.01 23.54
C GLU A 138 4.96 -5.17 22.41
N THR A 139 3.62 -5.09 22.38
CA THR A 139 2.88 -4.27 21.41
C THR A 139 3.18 -2.77 21.56
N ARG A 140 3.25 -2.25 22.79
CA ARG A 140 3.58 -0.84 23.00
C ARG A 140 4.99 -0.51 22.49
N ALA A 141 5.95 -1.41 22.74
CA ALA A 141 7.31 -1.26 22.22
C ALA A 141 7.35 -1.33 20.68
N TYR A 142 6.58 -2.23 20.08
CA TYR A 142 6.43 -2.35 18.63
C TYR A 142 5.92 -1.04 18.00
N VAL A 143 4.85 -0.45 18.55
CA VAL A 143 4.30 0.82 18.07
C VAL A 143 5.32 1.95 18.24
N ALA A 144 5.99 2.03 19.40
CA ALA A 144 6.99 3.05 19.66
C ALA A 144 8.18 2.99 18.68
N ALA A 145 8.57 1.79 18.26
CA ALA A 145 9.65 1.60 17.30
C ALA A 145 9.25 1.96 15.86
N LEU A 146 8.03 1.60 15.43
CA LEU A 146 7.63 1.75 14.03
C LEU A 146 6.92 3.07 13.72
N ALA A 147 6.17 3.65 14.65
CA ALA A 147 5.38 4.86 14.38
C ALA A 147 6.20 6.03 13.78
N PRO A 148 7.43 6.33 14.23
CA PRO A 148 8.24 7.39 13.62
C PRO A 148 8.66 7.09 12.17
N LEU A 149 8.98 5.83 11.87
CA LEU A 149 9.38 5.39 10.52
C LEU A 149 8.21 5.50 9.54
N ILE A 150 7.03 5.05 9.99
CA ILE A 150 5.78 5.11 9.24
C ILE A 150 5.38 6.56 8.97
N ALA A 151 5.47 7.43 9.98
CA ALA A 151 5.17 8.85 9.83
C ALA A 151 6.11 9.56 8.84
N ALA A 152 7.41 9.23 8.88
CA ALA A 152 8.40 9.80 7.95
C ALA A 152 8.18 9.36 6.48
N ALA A 153 7.65 8.15 6.26
CA ALA A 153 7.37 7.62 4.93
C ALA A 153 6.10 8.20 4.28
N GLY A 154 5.28 8.96 5.02
CA GLY A 154 4.03 9.55 4.54
C GLY A 154 2.84 8.59 4.56
N ASN A 155 1.65 9.12 4.25
CA ASN A 155 0.41 8.34 4.28
C ASN A 155 0.23 7.46 3.03
N PRO A 156 -0.44 6.31 3.15
CA PRO A 156 -0.81 5.47 2.02
C PRO A 156 -1.66 6.25 1.02
N LYS A 157 -1.39 6.05 -0.27
CA LYS A 157 -2.23 6.63 -1.32
C LYS A 157 -3.48 5.77 -1.52
N ALA A 158 -4.52 6.35 -2.12
CA ALA A 158 -5.65 5.57 -2.58
C ALA A 158 -5.18 4.62 -3.71
N PRO A 159 -5.68 3.37 -3.81
CA PRO A 159 -5.25 2.40 -4.81
C PRO A 159 -5.34 2.91 -6.26
N ASP A 160 -6.24 3.85 -6.53
CA ASP A 160 -6.50 4.37 -7.88
C ASP A 160 -5.55 5.50 -8.32
N GLU A 161 -4.81 6.12 -7.39
CA GLU A 161 -3.92 7.24 -7.70
C GLU A 161 -2.55 6.81 -8.22
N GLN A 162 -2.15 5.54 -8.01
CA GLN A 162 -0.89 5.02 -8.56
C GLN A 162 -0.95 4.72 -10.06
N SER A 163 -2.15 4.53 -10.63
CA SER A 163 -2.34 4.19 -12.06
C SER A 163 -2.54 5.43 -12.95
N ALA A 164 -2.82 6.61 -12.38
CA ALA A 164 -3.10 7.85 -13.12
C ALA A 164 -1.83 8.62 -13.58
N GLY A 165 -0.66 7.99 -13.58
CA GLY A 165 0.61 8.58 -13.97
C GLY A 165 0.93 8.47 -15.46
N ARG A 166 0.35 9.38 -16.26
CA ARG A 166 0.68 9.85 -17.64
C ARG A 166 -0.30 9.45 -18.76
N PRO A 167 -1.04 10.46 -19.26
CA PRO A 167 -1.12 10.70 -20.70
C PRO A 167 -0.52 12.07 -21.07
N SER A 168 0.14 12.09 -22.23
CA SER A 168 0.49 13.26 -23.05
C SER A 168 1.77 14.04 -22.69
N GLU A 169 2.89 13.65 -23.30
CA GLU A 169 3.80 14.63 -23.90
C GLU A 169 4.64 13.99 -25.01
N GLN A 170 4.04 13.81 -26.20
CA GLN A 170 4.77 13.65 -27.47
C GLN A 170 3.80 13.73 -28.65
N ALA A 171 3.60 14.95 -29.17
CA ALA A 171 3.68 15.28 -30.61
C ALA A 171 3.25 16.74 -30.82
N HIS A 172 4.24 17.63 -30.89
CA HIS A 172 4.11 18.92 -31.56
C HIS A 172 3.94 18.68 -33.07
N GLY A 173 2.87 19.21 -33.66
CA GLY A 173 2.67 19.29 -35.12
C GLY A 173 1.51 20.24 -35.43
N PRO A 174 1.65 21.18 -36.40
CA PRO A 174 0.91 22.43 -36.37
C PRO A 174 -0.52 22.31 -36.89
N MET A 175 -1.39 23.11 -36.27
CA MET A 175 -2.73 23.44 -36.74
C MET A 175 -2.65 24.09 -38.13
N LEU A 176 -3.18 23.43 -39.16
CA LEU A 176 -3.52 24.08 -40.42
C LEU A 176 -5.05 24.11 -40.55
N PHE A 177 -5.58 25.32 -40.36
CA PHE A 177 -6.92 25.71 -40.75
C PHE A 177 -7.08 25.56 -42.27
N VAL A 178 -8.14 24.89 -42.71
CA VAL A 178 -8.82 25.22 -43.97
C VAL A 178 -10.33 25.17 -43.73
N SER A 179 -10.94 26.36 -43.68
CA SER A 179 -12.36 26.57 -43.93
C SER A 179 -12.57 26.77 -45.42
N ARG A 180 -13.49 26.01 -46.04
CA ARG A 180 -14.28 26.48 -47.18
C ARG A 180 -15.69 25.88 -47.14
N GLN A 181 -16.61 26.69 -47.66
CA GLN A 181 -18.04 26.74 -47.39
C GLN A 181 -18.88 26.16 -48.54
N THR A 182 -20.19 26.01 -48.28
CA THR A 182 -21.34 25.90 -49.21
C THR A 182 -21.61 24.50 -49.78
N ALA A 183 -22.83 24.04 -50.11
CA ALA A 183 -24.23 24.26 -49.72
C ALA A 183 -25.06 23.23 -50.55
N ALA A 184 -26.15 22.69 -50.00
CA ALA A 184 -27.38 22.16 -50.67
C ALA A 184 -28.03 21.12 -49.73
N SER A 185 -29.20 21.37 -49.11
CA SER A 185 -30.56 21.50 -49.64
C SER A 185 -31.27 20.17 -49.90
N GLY A 186 -32.34 19.92 -49.12
CA GLY A 186 -33.43 18.95 -49.37
C GLY A 186 -33.17 17.53 -48.85
N LEU A 187 -34.14 16.78 -48.33
CA LEU A 187 -35.58 16.97 -48.20
C LEU A 187 -36.08 15.95 -47.15
N PHE A 188 -37.04 16.38 -46.36
CA PHE A 188 -37.87 15.63 -45.41
C PHE A 188 -38.70 14.54 -46.12
N VAL A 189 -38.98 13.39 -45.47
CA VAL A 189 -40.31 12.72 -45.37
C VAL A 189 -40.26 11.46 -44.46
N ALA A 190 -41.05 11.56 -43.37
CA ALA A 190 -41.94 10.62 -42.68
C ALA A 190 -41.72 9.07 -42.62
N ARG A 191 -41.83 8.55 -41.37
CA ARG A 191 -42.38 7.23 -40.94
C ARG A 191 -43.92 7.17 -41.22
N PRO A 192 -44.66 6.02 -41.19
CA PRO A 192 -44.53 4.91 -40.22
C PRO A 192 -44.98 3.46 -40.63
N ALA A 193 -44.60 2.52 -39.74
CA ALA A 193 -45.26 1.29 -39.25
C ALA A 193 -46.17 0.42 -40.14
N THR A 194 -45.92 -0.90 -40.12
CA THR A 194 -46.95 -1.95 -40.03
C THR A 194 -46.38 -3.22 -39.38
N ALA A 195 -47.22 -3.85 -38.55
CA ALA A 195 -47.05 -5.14 -37.92
C ALA A 195 -47.46 -6.28 -38.89
N GLU A 196 -46.93 -7.49 -38.71
CA GLU A 196 -47.72 -8.73 -38.86
C GLU A 196 -47.00 -9.93 -38.23
N ALA A 197 -47.80 -10.90 -37.81
CA ALA A 197 -47.46 -12.06 -36.98
C ALA A 197 -47.52 -13.38 -37.76
N ALA A 198 -47.03 -14.45 -37.10
CA ALA A 198 -47.36 -15.87 -37.28
C ALA A 198 -46.61 -16.62 -38.42
N PRO A 199 -46.58 -17.97 -38.44
CA PRO A 199 -47.27 -18.95 -37.57
C PRO A 199 -46.48 -19.45 -36.36
#